data_AF-A0A377FVH6-F1
#
_entry.id   AF-A0A377FVH6-F1
#
_cell.length_a   1.000
_cell.length_b   1.000
_cell.length_c   1.000
_cell.angle_alpha   90.00
_cell.angle_beta   90.00
_cell.angle_gamma   90.00
#
_symmetry.space_group_name_H-M   'P 1'
#
loop_
_entity.id
_entity.type
_entity.pdbx_description
1 polymer ?
#
loop_
_entity_poly.entity_id
_entity_poly.type
_entity_poly.pdbx_seq_one_letter_code
_entity_poly.pdbx_strand_id
1 'polypeptide(L)'
;MGRSEQGFTLVEVLVSIVILSIVSFSLLNIFSQSLKTTNDSLNRTIANQVAQNTLHTLDRRASSLEDVLSLTTLTPSGPCPFCAEINGQSFNVVVTEIGPTQSGHTIELEVSVTTDTMSSPVRLKGVISNATLREPFPETAVPESENDK
;
A
#
# COMPACT_ATOMS: atom_id res chain seq x y z
N MET A 1 64.08 36.83 -10.82
CA MET A 1 63.55 35.56 -10.26
C MET A 1 62.60 34.93 -11.25
N GLY A 2 63.04 33.89 -11.99
CA GLY A 2 62.14 33.10 -12.84
C GLY A 2 61.70 31.86 -12.06
N ARG A 3 60.40 31.72 -11.81
CA ARG A 3 59.82 30.52 -11.19
C ARG A 3 59.79 29.41 -12.24
N SER A 4 60.29 28.23 -11.91
CA SER A 4 60.19 27.05 -12.76
C SER A 4 58.77 26.48 -12.66
N GLU A 5 57.98 26.67 -13.70
CA GLU A 5 56.69 25.98 -13.87
C GLU A 5 56.99 24.53 -14.30
N GLN A 6 57.03 23.60 -13.34
CA GLN A 6 57.13 22.16 -13.63
C GLN A 6 55.72 21.66 -14.01
N GLY A 7 55.54 21.33 -15.29
CA GLY A 7 54.32 20.70 -15.78
C GLY A 7 54.18 19.25 -15.31
N PHE A 8 52.94 18.78 -15.22
CA PHE A 8 52.62 17.39 -14.86
C PHE A 8 53.13 16.40 -15.91
N THR A 9 53.58 15.23 -15.45
CA THR A 9 53.95 14.14 -16.36
C THR A 9 52.69 13.44 -16.88
N LEU A 10 52.75 12.88 -18.10
CA LEU A 10 51.64 12.12 -18.67
C LEU A 10 51.23 10.92 -17.79
N VAL A 11 52.21 10.29 -17.12
CA VAL A 11 51.97 9.16 -16.22
C VAL A 11 51.17 9.59 -14.99
N GLU A 12 51.48 10.75 -14.41
CA GLU A 12 50.78 11.28 -13.24
C GLU A 12 49.34 11.66 -13.55
N VAL A 13 49.10 12.24 -14.73
CA VAL A 13 47.74 12.53 -15.22
C VAL A 13 46.96 11.23 -15.45
N LEU A 14 47.60 10.21 -16.04
CA LEU A 14 46.98 8.92 -16.26
C LEU A 14 46.59 8.25 -14.95
N VAL A 15 47.49 8.23 -13.96
CA VAL A 15 47.22 7.69 -12.62
C VAL A 15 46.07 8.43 -11.94
N SER A 16 46.03 9.76 -12.06
CA SER A 16 44.96 10.59 -11.48
C SER A 16 43.59 10.28 -12.07
N ILE A 17 43.49 10.11 -13.39
CA ILE A 17 42.24 9.74 -14.07
C ILE A 17 41.79 8.33 -13.66
N VAL A 18 42.72 7.38 -13.52
CA VAL A 18 42.41 6.02 -13.07
C VAL A 18 41.83 6.06 -11.65
N ILE A 19 42.47 6.76 -10.72
CA ILE A 19 41.98 6.89 -9.34
C ILE A 19 40.60 7.54 -9.32
N LEU A 20 40.42 8.64 -10.06
CA LEU A 20 39.14 9.35 -10.14
C LEU A 20 38.03 8.49 -10.76
N SER A 21 38.37 7.63 -11.73
CA SER A 21 37.41 6.73 -12.37
C SER A 21 36.88 5.66 -11.41
N ILE A 22 37.75 5.10 -10.55
CA ILE A 22 37.36 4.11 -9.55
C ILE A 22 36.37 4.72 -8.57
N VAL A 23 36.69 5.91 -8.02
CA VAL A 23 35.83 6.62 -7.08
C VAL A 23 34.49 6.98 -7.72
N SER A 24 34.52 7.50 -8.95
CA SER A 24 33.30 7.90 -9.67
C SER A 24 32.38 6.71 -9.92
N PHE A 25 32.94 5.56 -10.30
CA PHE A 25 32.15 4.34 -10.52
C PHE A 25 31.50 3.82 -9.23
N SER A 26 32.21 3.88 -8.11
CA SER A 26 31.64 3.54 -6.80
C SER A 26 30.47 4.44 -6.44
N LEU A 27 30.58 5.76 -6.66
CA LEU A 27 29.49 6.70 -6.38
C LEU A 27 28.27 6.45 -7.27
N LEU A 28 28.46 6.20 -8.56
CA LEU A 28 27.35 5.90 -9.49
C LEU A 28 26.54 4.68 -9.05
N ASN A 29 27.20 3.63 -8.57
CA ASN A 29 26.51 2.44 -8.05
C ASN A 29 25.66 2.76 -6.82
N ILE A 30 26.16 3.59 -5.90
CA ILE A 30 25.42 4.02 -4.70
C ILE A 30 24.19 4.84 -5.11
N PHE A 31 24.35 5.78 -6.04
CA PHE A 31 23.24 6.60 -6.52
C PHE A 31 22.17 5.75 -7.22
N SER A 32 22.58 4.80 -8.06
CA SER A 32 21.65 3.90 -8.75
C SER A 32 20.80 3.09 -7.76
N GLN A 33 21.44 2.51 -6.74
CA GLN A 33 20.73 1.77 -5.68
C GLN A 33 19.80 2.69 -4.88
N SER A 34 20.25 3.90 -4.53
CA SER A 34 19.46 4.88 -3.77
C SER A 34 18.21 5.32 -4.53
N LEU A 35 18.31 5.53 -5.84
CA LEU A 35 17.17 5.86 -6.70
C LEU A 35 16.18 4.69 -6.79
N LYS A 36 16.68 3.46 -6.93
CA LYS A 36 15.82 2.26 -6.95
C LYS A 36 15.04 2.12 -5.64
N THR A 37 15.71 2.25 -4.50
CA THR A 37 15.08 2.18 -3.18
C THR A 37 14.07 3.30 -2.96
N THR A 38 14.39 4.52 -3.41
CA THR A 38 13.46 5.66 -3.34
C THR A 38 12.19 5.38 -4.13
N ASN A 39 12.31 4.90 -5.38
CA ASN A 39 11.16 4.57 -6.21
C ASN A 39 10.33 3.42 -5.62
N ASP A 40 10.97 2.36 -5.11
CA ASP A 40 10.25 1.26 -4.43
C ASP A 40 9.47 1.79 -3.22
N SER A 41 10.06 2.71 -2.43
CA SER A 41 9.41 3.33 -1.28
C SER A 41 8.22 4.22 -1.67
N LEU A 42 8.36 5.02 -2.74
CA LEU A 42 7.26 5.81 -3.30
C LEU A 42 6.12 4.91 -3.77
N ASN A 43 6.44 3.86 -4.52
CA ASN A 43 5.45 2.93 -5.03
C ASN A 43 4.74 2.17 -3.92
N ARG A 44 5.44 1.78 -2.84
CA ARG A 44 4.81 1.18 -1.66
C ARG A 44 3.87 2.14 -0.95
N THR A 45 4.21 3.43 -0.90
CA THR A 45 3.33 4.47 -0.32
C THR A 45 2.06 4.61 -1.15
N ILE A 46 2.19 4.70 -2.48
CA ILE A 46 1.04 4.77 -3.40
C ILE A 46 0.19 3.50 -3.31
N ALA A 47 0.82 2.32 -3.33
CA ALA A 47 0.14 1.04 -3.20
C ALA A 47 -0.64 0.91 -1.89
N ASN A 48 -0.10 1.43 -0.78
CA ASN A 48 -0.80 1.48 0.49
C ASN A 48 -2.03 2.41 0.42
N GLN A 49 -1.90 3.59 -0.19
CA GLN A 49 -3.03 4.49 -0.40
C GLN A 49 -4.12 3.85 -1.28
N VAL A 50 -3.74 3.16 -2.36
CA VAL A 50 -4.66 2.42 -3.22
C VAL A 50 -5.36 1.30 -2.44
N ALA A 51 -4.63 0.56 -1.61
CA ALA A 51 -5.18 -0.49 -0.77
C ALA A 51 -6.19 0.06 0.26
N GLN A 52 -5.86 1.17 0.93
CA GLN A 52 -6.75 1.84 1.88
C GLN A 52 -8.02 2.36 1.20
N ASN A 53 -7.87 3.02 0.04
CA ASN A 53 -9.01 3.50 -0.73
C ASN A 53 -9.92 2.36 -1.20
N THR A 54 -9.32 1.23 -1.58
CA THR A 54 -10.06 0.01 -1.93
C THR A 54 -10.86 -0.48 -0.73
N LEU A 55 -10.23 -0.58 0.44
CA LEU A 55 -10.89 -1.02 1.67
C LEU A 55 -12.03 -0.09 2.08
N HIS A 56 -11.82 1.24 2.05
CA HIS A 56 -12.89 2.22 2.32
C HIS A 56 -14.01 2.16 1.30
N THR A 57 -13.71 1.88 0.04
CA THR A 57 -14.73 1.71 -0.99
C THR A 57 -15.58 0.47 -0.73
N LEU A 58 -14.96 -0.63 -0.33
CA LEU A 58 -15.66 -1.85 0.05
C LEU A 58 -16.50 -1.64 1.32
N ASP A 59 -15.98 -0.93 2.31
CA ASP A 59 -16.67 -0.61 3.57
C ASP A 59 -17.91 0.24 3.32
N ARG A 60 -17.77 1.30 2.51
CA ARG A 60 -18.90 2.12 2.08
C ARG A 60 -19.96 1.31 1.34
N ARG A 61 -19.56 0.39 0.47
CA ARG A 61 -20.50 -0.49 -0.25
C ARG A 61 -21.21 -1.46 0.70
N ALA A 62 -20.47 -2.08 1.62
CA ALA A 62 -21.04 -2.97 2.62
C ALA A 62 -22.09 -2.25 3.47
N SER A 63 -21.81 -1.05 3.94
CA SER A 63 -22.77 -0.26 4.73
C SER A 63 -24.08 0.08 4.00
N SER A 64 -24.07 0.04 2.67
CA SER A 64 -25.27 0.27 1.83
C SER A 64 -26.06 -1.01 1.55
N LEU A 65 -25.55 -2.18 1.89
CA LEU A 65 -26.20 -3.47 1.64
C LEU A 65 -26.95 -3.91 2.90
N GLU A 66 -28.24 -4.16 2.81
CA GLU A 66 -29.04 -4.70 3.93
C GLU A 66 -28.98 -6.24 4.04
N ASP A 67 -28.41 -6.90 3.03
CA ASP A 67 -28.42 -8.37 2.87
C ASP A 67 -27.07 -9.01 3.25
N VAL A 68 -26.96 -10.34 3.15
CA VAL A 68 -25.75 -11.11 3.43
C VAL A 68 -24.55 -10.58 2.63
N LEU A 69 -23.45 -10.31 3.32
CA LEU A 69 -22.21 -9.86 2.71
C LEU A 69 -21.56 -11.00 1.93
N SER A 70 -21.15 -10.71 0.71
CA SER A 70 -20.33 -11.61 -0.10
C SER A 70 -19.37 -10.78 -0.95
N LEU A 71 -18.15 -11.28 -1.12
CA LEU A 71 -17.11 -10.56 -1.87
C LEU A 71 -17.56 -10.22 -3.29
N THR A 72 -18.25 -11.15 -3.96
CA THR A 72 -18.80 -10.98 -5.31
C THR A 72 -19.78 -9.81 -5.41
N THR A 73 -20.54 -9.51 -4.36
CA THR A 73 -21.50 -8.39 -4.31
C THR A 73 -20.79 -7.06 -4.05
N LEU A 74 -19.69 -7.08 -3.29
CA LEU A 74 -18.92 -5.87 -2.98
C LEU A 74 -18.03 -5.43 -4.14
N THR A 75 -17.48 -6.40 -4.89
CA THR A 75 -16.61 -6.15 -6.03
C THR A 75 -17.43 -5.89 -7.30
N PRO A 76 -17.23 -4.76 -7.99
CA PRO A 76 -17.89 -4.55 -9.27
C PRO A 76 -17.32 -5.50 -10.34
N SER A 77 -18.16 -5.85 -11.31
CA SER A 77 -17.75 -6.69 -12.44
C SER A 77 -16.76 -5.97 -13.35
N GLY A 78 -15.64 -6.61 -13.67
CA GLY A 78 -14.63 -6.08 -14.59
C GLY A 78 -13.29 -6.82 -14.46
N PRO A 79 -12.35 -6.61 -15.40
CA PRO A 79 -11.05 -7.29 -15.39
C PRO A 79 -10.19 -6.88 -14.18
N CYS A 80 -10.33 -5.64 -13.70
CA CYS A 80 -9.77 -5.20 -12.44
C CYS A 80 -10.52 -3.97 -11.90
N PRO A 81 -11.48 -4.16 -10.98
CA PRO A 81 -12.37 -3.09 -10.55
C PRO A 81 -11.71 -1.99 -9.71
N PHE A 82 -10.57 -2.30 -9.08
CA PHE A 82 -9.87 -1.39 -8.17
C PHE A 82 -8.47 -1.03 -8.66
N CYS A 83 -8.09 -1.44 -9.87
CA CYS A 83 -6.82 -1.06 -10.45
C CYS A 83 -6.74 0.46 -10.66
N ALA A 84 -5.55 1.01 -10.48
CA ALA A 84 -5.29 2.42 -10.70
C ALA A 84 -4.02 2.57 -11.52
N GLU A 85 -4.01 3.57 -12.41
CA GLU A 85 -2.81 4.02 -13.10
C GLU A 85 -2.39 5.36 -12.50
N ILE A 86 -1.20 5.42 -11.91
CA ILE A 86 -0.68 6.61 -11.25
C ILE A 86 0.74 6.82 -11.75
N ASN A 87 1.01 8.01 -12.32
CA ASN A 87 2.31 8.36 -12.91
C ASN A 87 2.80 7.38 -14.00
N GLY A 88 1.89 6.85 -14.82
CA GLY A 88 2.22 5.89 -15.88
C GLY A 88 2.56 4.48 -15.36
N GLN A 89 2.34 4.24 -14.07
CA GLN A 89 2.54 2.95 -13.43
C GLN A 89 1.18 2.33 -13.07
N SER A 90 0.98 1.07 -13.47
CA SER A 90 -0.23 0.33 -13.16
C SER A 90 -0.11 -0.38 -11.80
N PHE A 91 -1.10 -0.16 -10.95
CA PHE A 91 -1.26 -0.83 -9.66
C PHE A 91 -2.40 -1.84 -9.78
N ASN A 92 -2.03 -3.13 -9.73
CA ASN A 92 -2.98 -4.22 -9.75
C ASN A 92 -3.48 -4.51 -8.34
N VAL A 93 -4.80 -4.66 -8.18
CA VAL A 93 -5.45 -4.84 -6.88
C VAL A 93 -6.21 -6.15 -6.89
N VAL A 94 -5.87 -7.03 -5.96
CA VAL A 94 -6.54 -8.31 -5.74
C VAL A 94 -7.13 -8.30 -4.33
N VAL A 95 -8.43 -8.58 -4.23
CA VAL A 95 -9.15 -8.70 -2.96
C VAL A 95 -9.47 -10.17 -2.74
N THR A 96 -9.08 -10.72 -1.60
CA THR A 96 -9.33 -12.12 -1.24
C THR A 96 -9.98 -12.21 0.13
N GLU A 97 -10.97 -13.06 0.29
CA GLU A 97 -11.52 -13.41 1.60
C GLU A 97 -10.55 -14.34 2.34
N ILE A 98 -10.26 -14.06 3.61
CA ILE A 98 -9.19 -14.74 4.38
C ILE A 98 -9.69 -15.53 5.59
N GLY A 99 -10.99 -15.50 5.88
CA GLY A 99 -11.56 -16.19 7.03
C GLY A 99 -13.00 -16.65 6.79
N PRO A 100 -13.53 -17.58 7.62
CA PRO A 100 -14.92 -17.95 7.56
C PRO A 100 -15.80 -16.77 7.98
N THR A 101 -16.85 -16.50 7.21
CA THR A 101 -17.87 -15.48 7.47
C THR A 101 -18.57 -15.80 8.81
N GLN A 102 -18.10 -15.23 9.93
CA GLN A 102 -18.57 -15.58 11.29
C GLN A 102 -20.03 -15.17 11.54
N SER A 103 -20.48 -14.14 10.84
CA SER A 103 -21.85 -13.66 10.77
C SER A 103 -22.07 -13.31 9.32
N GLY A 104 -23.23 -13.64 8.72
CA GLY A 104 -23.55 -13.28 7.33
C GLY A 104 -23.45 -11.77 7.03
N HIS A 105 -23.20 -10.96 8.06
CA HIS A 105 -23.06 -9.52 8.04
C HIS A 105 -21.60 -9.02 8.11
N THR A 106 -20.62 -9.92 8.17
CA THR A 106 -19.20 -9.57 8.36
C THR A 106 -18.29 -10.43 7.49
N ILE A 107 -17.37 -9.80 6.77
CA ILE A 107 -16.36 -10.48 5.94
C ILE A 107 -14.96 -10.05 6.38
N GLU A 108 -14.03 -11.01 6.48
CA GLU A 108 -12.62 -10.73 6.67
C GLU A 108 -11.90 -10.87 5.32
N LEU A 109 -11.21 -9.81 4.90
CA LEU A 109 -10.57 -9.74 3.59
C LEU A 109 -9.14 -9.20 3.66
N GLU A 110 -8.36 -9.58 2.66
CA GLU A 110 -7.04 -9.05 2.37
C GLU A 110 -7.07 -8.36 1.01
N VAL A 111 -6.60 -7.11 0.99
CA VAL A 111 -6.34 -6.33 -0.22
C VAL A 111 -4.85 -6.40 -0.50
N SER A 112 -4.48 -7.02 -1.62
CA SER A 112 -3.11 -7.11 -2.10
C SER A 112 -2.92 -6.20 -3.31
N VAL A 113 -1.97 -5.27 -3.23
CA VAL A 113 -1.64 -4.33 -4.31
C VAL A 113 -0.24 -4.62 -4.83
N THR A 114 -0.13 -4.81 -6.15
CA THR A 114 1.11 -5.17 -6.84
C THR A 114 1.38 -4.24 -8.02
N THR A 115 2.63 -4.17 -8.45
CA THR A 115 3.06 -3.40 -9.61
C THR A 115 4.42 -3.92 -10.07
N ASP A 116 4.77 -3.70 -11.34
CA ASP A 116 5.92 -4.33 -12.00
C ASP A 116 7.28 -3.87 -11.42
N THR A 117 7.34 -2.68 -10.83
CA THR A 117 8.57 -2.09 -10.31
C THR A 117 8.75 -2.28 -8.81
N MET A 118 7.77 -2.87 -8.11
CA MET A 118 7.87 -3.17 -6.69
C MET A 118 8.46 -4.56 -6.46
N SER A 119 9.34 -4.66 -5.47
CA SER A 119 9.98 -5.92 -5.07
C SER A 119 9.03 -6.90 -4.37
N SER A 120 7.99 -6.38 -3.71
CA SER A 120 7.01 -7.17 -2.96
C SER A 120 5.64 -6.47 -2.92
N PRO A 121 4.54 -7.23 -2.83
CA PRO A 121 3.20 -6.64 -2.76
C PRO A 121 2.94 -5.96 -1.43
N VAL A 122 2.11 -4.91 -1.44
CA VAL A 122 1.53 -4.35 -0.20
C VAL A 122 0.24 -5.11 0.09
N ARG A 123 0.10 -5.61 1.32
CA ARG A 123 -1.08 -6.35 1.77
C ARG A 123 -1.71 -5.65 2.97
N LEU A 124 -3.00 -5.37 2.89
CA LEU A 124 -3.80 -4.84 4.00
C LEU A 124 -4.92 -5.83 4.32
N LYS A 125 -4.98 -6.24 5.57
CA LYS A 125 -6.10 -7.04 6.09
C LYS A 125 -7.13 -6.12 6.71
N GLY A 126 -8.39 -6.48 6.60
CA GLY A 126 -9.45 -5.78 7.30
C GLY A 126 -10.73 -6.61 7.42
N VAL A 127 -11.58 -6.16 8.31
CA VAL A 127 -12.91 -6.72 8.54
C VAL A 127 -13.91 -5.68 8.11
N ILE A 128 -14.87 -6.07 7.26
CA ILE A 128 -15.93 -5.20 6.78
C ILE A 128 -17.26 -5.75 7.25
N SER A 129 -18.17 -4.88 7.68
CA SER A 129 -19.51 -5.26 8.11
C SER A 129 -20.58 -4.37 7.50
N ASN A 130 -21.75 -4.93 7.18
CA ASN A 130 -22.94 -4.14 6.89
C ASN A 130 -23.82 -3.89 8.10
N ALA A 131 -23.48 -4.44 9.26
CA ALA A 131 -24.21 -4.17 10.49
C ALA A 131 -24.02 -2.68 10.81
N THR A 132 -24.97 -1.88 10.32
CA THR A 132 -25.26 -0.60 10.94
C THR A 132 -25.47 -0.92 12.42
N LEU A 133 -24.91 -0.12 13.34
CA LEU A 133 -25.20 -0.13 14.79
C LEU A 133 -26.71 0.10 15.03
N ARG A 134 -27.53 -0.86 14.62
CA ARG A 134 -28.99 -0.94 14.70
C ARG A 134 -29.39 -2.13 15.57
N GLU A 135 -28.44 -2.77 16.25
CA GLU A 135 -28.78 -3.50 17.45
C GLU A 135 -29.40 -2.47 18.41
N PRO A 136 -30.67 -2.63 18.80
CA PRO A 136 -31.26 -1.74 19.79
C PRO A 136 -30.35 -1.79 21.02
N PHE A 137 -29.96 -0.61 21.52
CA PHE A 137 -29.26 -0.54 22.80
C PHE A 137 -30.08 -1.35 23.81
N PRO A 138 -29.45 -2.22 24.62
CA PRO A 138 -30.18 -2.99 25.62
C PRO A 138 -30.93 -2.00 26.50
N GLU A 139 -32.26 -2.01 26.42
CA GLU A 139 -33.09 -1.21 27.30
C GLU A 139 -32.79 -1.69 28.72
N THR A 140 -32.30 -0.79 29.56
CA THR A 140 -32.18 -1.06 30.98
C THR A 140 -33.57 -1.40 31.49
N ALA A 141 -33.79 -2.65 31.88
CA ALA A 141 -35.05 -3.06 32.49
C ALA A 141 -35.33 -2.13 33.67
N VAL A 142 -36.38 -1.32 33.57
CA VAL A 142 -36.90 -0.54 34.68
C VAL A 142 -37.45 -1.57 35.68
N PRO A 143 -36.91 -1.68 36.90
CA PRO A 143 -37.44 -2.61 37.87
C PRO A 143 -38.90 -2.25 38.13
N GLU A 144 -39.81 -3.22 37.96
CA GLU A 144 -41.21 -3.05 38.31
C GLU A 144 -41.27 -2.60 39.77
N SER A 145 -41.83 -1.41 40.00
CA SER A 145 -42.12 -0.94 41.34
C SER A 145 -43.12 -1.89 41.97
N GLU A 146 -42.64 -2.65 42.94
CA GLU A 146 -43.41 -3.47 43.87
C GLU A 146 -44.59 -2.64 44.40
N ASN A 147 -45.78 -2.91 43.87
CA ASN A 147 -46.98 -2.20 44.25
C ASN A 147 -47.51 -2.87 45.53
N ASP A 148 -47.12 -2.30 46.66
CA ASP A 148 -47.64 -2.59 47.99
C ASP A 148 -49.11 -2.13 48.05
N LYS A 149 -50.06 -3.08 47.97
CA LYS A 149 -51.31 -3.07 48.75
C LYS A 149 -52.09 -4.39 48.72
#